data_AF-A0A9D2BT93-F1
#
_entry.id   AF-A0A9D2BT93-F1
#
_cell.length_a   1.000
_cell.length_b   1.000
_cell.length_c   1.000
_cell.angle_alpha   90.00
_cell.angle_beta   90.00
_cell.angle_gamma   90.00
#
_symmetry.space_group_name_H-M   'P 1'
#
loop_
_entity.id
_entity.type
_entity.pdbx_description
1 polymer ?
#
loop_
_entity_poly.entity_id
_entity_poly.type
_entity_poly.pdbx_seq_one_letter_code
_entity_poly.pdbx_strand_id
1 'polypeptide(L)' 'MPKNLYYDNRAACCVPYDSPPPGLTAQLQRLVTEERPAACVGCGYKNSCSTRGCAVLRSVSKIVAIIERK' A
#
# COMPACT_ATOMS: atom_id res chain seq x y z
N MET A 1 -24.16 16.06 2.14
CA MET A 1 -24.35 14.84 1.33
C MET A 1 -23.07 14.01 1.40
N PRO A 2 -23.13 12.71 1.76
CA PRO A 2 -21.96 11.83 1.71
C PRO A 2 -21.50 11.68 0.25
N LYS A 3 -20.21 11.95 -0.03
CA LYS A 3 -19.67 12.04 -1.39
C LYS A 3 -19.09 10.71 -1.93
N ASN A 4 -19.04 9.66 -1.10
CA ASN A 4 -18.43 8.37 -1.45
C ASN A 4 -19.40 7.23 -1.07
N LEU A 5 -20.29 6.85 -1.99
CA LEU A 5 -21.20 5.72 -1.84
C LEU A 5 -20.98 4.73 -2.97
N TYR A 6 -21.23 3.44 -2.72
CA TYR A 6 -21.39 2.43 -3.76
C TYR A 6 -22.76 1.76 -3.64
N TYR A 7 -23.27 1.22 -4.75
CA TYR A 7 -24.54 0.48 -4.73
C TYR A 7 -24.28 -0.97 -4.32
N ASP A 8 -24.88 -1.40 -3.21
CA ASP A 8 -24.86 -2.79 -2.77
C ASP A 8 -26.13 -3.51 -3.26
N ASN A 9 -25.96 -4.46 -4.17
CA ASN A 9 -27.05 -5.27 -4.72
C ASN A 9 -27.78 -6.11 -3.66
N ARG A 10 -27.10 -6.52 -2.58
CA ARG A 10 -27.69 -7.35 -1.52
C ARG A 10 -28.56 -6.51 -0.59
N ALA A 11 -28.09 -5.32 -0.25
CA ALA A 11 -28.85 -4.36 0.57
C ALA A 11 -29.87 -3.54 -0.25
N ALA A 12 -29.80 -3.63 -1.58
CA ALA A 12 -30.56 -2.82 -2.54
C ALA A 12 -30.46 -1.30 -2.24
N CYS A 13 -29.31 -0.85 -1.74
CA CYS A 13 -29.14 0.50 -1.21
C CYS A 13 -27.74 1.06 -1.50
N CYS A 14 -27.63 2.38 -1.53
CA CYS A 14 -26.34 3.07 -1.58
C CYS A 14 -25.71 3.07 -0.19
N VAL A 15 -24.56 2.40 -0.06
CA VAL A 15 -23.84 2.28 1.20
C VAL A 15 -22.55 3.10 1.16
N PRO A 16 -22.12 3.70 2.29
CA PRO A 16 -20.82 4.35 2.37
C PRO A 16 -19.67 3.39 2.07
N TYR A 17 -18.63 3.88 1.42
CA TYR A 17 -17.35 3.19 1.43
C TYR A 17 -16.79 3.13 2.84
N ASP A 18 -16.06 2.06 3.13
CA ASP A 18 -15.23 1.99 4.32
C ASP A 18 -14.26 3.16 4.32
N SER A 19 -14.18 3.85 5.45
CA SER A 19 -13.18 4.90 5.62
C SER A 19 -11.79 4.26 5.57
N PRO A 20 -10.85 4.81 4.78
CA PRO A 20 -9.50 4.28 4.75
C PRO A 20 -8.88 4.34 6.15
N PRO A 21 -7.99 3.40 6.52
CA PRO A 21 -7.26 3.45 7.77
C PRO A 21 -6.57 4.81 7.97
N PRO A 22 -6.51 5.33 9.21
CA PRO A 22 -5.85 6.60 9.48
C PRO A 22 -4.40 6.57 8.98
N GLY A 23 -4.02 7.57 8.21
CA GLY A 23 -2.67 7.70 7.64
C GLY A 23 -2.46 7.01 6.29
N LEU A 24 -3.40 6.19 5.79
CA LEU A 24 -3.25 5.54 4.48
C LEU A 24 -3.15 6.56 3.35
N THR A 25 -4.00 7.60 3.33
CA THR A 25 -3.97 8.63 2.29
C THR A 25 -2.65 9.40 2.26
N ALA A 26 -2.13 9.78 3.44
CA ALA A 26 -0.84 10.46 3.56
C ALA A 26 0.32 9.55 3.07
N GLN A 27 0.23 8.25 3.37
CA GLN A 27 1.20 7.27 2.88
C GLN A 27 1.14 7.12 1.35
N LEU A 28 -0.06 7.02 0.77
CA LEU A 28 -0.26 6.93 -0.69
C LEU A 28 0.26 8.19 -1.40
N GLN A 29 -0.04 9.36 -0.87
CA GLN A 29 0.47 10.63 -1.42
C GLN A 29 2.00 10.64 -1.42
N ARG A 30 2.62 10.20 -0.33
CA ARG A 30 4.08 10.10 -0.22
C ARG A 30 4.68 9.08 -1.20
N LEU A 31 4.00 7.96 -1.46
CA LEU A 31 4.46 6.99 -2.46
C LEU A 31 4.56 7.61 -3.86
N VAL A 32 3.55 8.38 -4.23
CA VAL A 32 3.52 9.07 -5.53
C VAL A 32 4.57 10.17 -5.59
N THR A 33 4.67 11.01 -4.55
CA THR A 33 5.63 12.13 -4.52
C THR A 33 7.09 11.69 -4.48
N GLU A 34 7.41 10.60 -3.78
CA GLU A 34 8.79 10.11 -3.63
C GLU A 34 9.15 8.98 -4.63
N GLU A 35 8.26 8.71 -5.60
CA GLU A 35 8.38 7.62 -6.60
C GLU A 35 8.73 6.27 -5.96
N ARG A 36 8.04 5.93 -4.88
CA ARG A 36 8.32 4.74 -4.07
C ARG A 36 7.45 3.56 -4.52
N PRO A 37 7.96 2.32 -4.39
CA PRO A 37 7.20 1.14 -4.77
C PRO A 37 5.98 0.93 -3.86
N ALA A 38 4.89 0.43 -4.45
CA ALA A 38 3.65 0.09 -3.73
C ALA A 38 3.86 -0.92 -2.58
N ALA A 39 4.95 -1.70 -2.61
CA ALA A 39 5.36 -2.58 -1.50
C ALA A 39 5.60 -1.83 -0.17
N CYS A 40 5.72 -0.50 -0.19
CA CYS A 40 5.84 0.32 1.01
C CYS A 40 4.49 0.70 1.64
N VAL A 41 3.34 0.38 1.04
CA VAL A 41 2.01 0.53 1.65
C VAL A 41 1.93 -0.32 2.93
N GLY A 42 1.36 0.23 4.02
CA GLY A 42 1.31 -0.44 5.33
C GLY A 42 2.61 -0.42 6.15
N CYS A 43 3.79 -0.32 5.51
CA CYS A 43 5.09 -0.23 6.21
C CYS A 43 5.28 1.10 6.97
N GLY A 44 4.60 2.16 6.55
CA GLY A 44 4.70 3.51 7.13
C GLY A 44 6.11 4.10 7.06
N TYR A 45 6.98 3.58 6.20
CA TYR A 45 8.40 3.93 6.09
C TYR A 45 9.22 3.72 7.38
N LYS A 46 8.68 2.97 8.35
CA LYS A 46 9.29 2.80 9.69
C LYS A 46 10.62 2.05 9.68
N ASN A 47 10.90 1.29 8.62
CA ASN A 47 12.09 0.44 8.53
C ASN A 47 13.26 1.10 7.78
N SER A 48 13.40 2.42 7.88
CA SER A 48 14.39 3.21 7.13
C SER A 48 14.32 2.95 5.62
N CYS A 49 13.11 2.80 5.06
CA CYS A 49 12.91 2.45 3.65
C CYS A 49 13.57 3.45 2.68
N SER A 50 13.76 4.70 3.10
CA SER A 50 14.49 5.73 2.34
C SER A 50 15.99 5.41 2.20
N THR A 51 16.63 4.93 3.26
CA THR A 51 18.08 4.66 3.31
C THR A 51 18.42 3.22 2.94
N ARG A 52 17.63 2.25 3.43
CA ARG A 52 17.92 0.82 3.32
C ARG A 52 17.17 0.13 2.18
N GLY A 53 16.30 0.84 1.45
CA GLY A 53 15.34 0.25 0.52
C GLY A 53 14.19 -0.49 1.21
N CYS A 54 13.16 -0.87 0.46
CA CYS A 54 12.01 -1.59 1.01
C CYS A 54 12.43 -2.99 1.52
N ALA A 55 12.12 -3.29 2.78
CA ALA A 55 12.45 -4.57 3.41
C ALA A 55 11.85 -5.77 2.67
N VAL A 56 10.60 -5.65 2.20
CA VAL A 56 9.90 -6.68 1.42
C VAL A 56 10.60 -6.90 0.06
N LEU A 57 10.96 -5.83 -0.64
CA LEU A 57 11.67 -5.99 -1.91
C LEU A 57 13.04 -6.62 -1.70
N ARG A 58 13.74 -6.27 -0.62
CA ARG A 58 15.04 -6.88 -0.29
C ARG A 58 14.94 -8.36 0.05
N SER A 59 13.89 -8.79 0.75
CA SER A 59 13.70 -10.22 1.03
C SER A 59 13.41 -10.99 -0.27
N VAL A 60 12.57 -10.45 -1.14
CA VAL A 60 12.28 -11.03 -2.46
C VAL A 60 13.54 -11.11 -3.32
N SER A 61 14.33 -10.04 -3.43
CA SER A 61 15.57 -10.03 -4.21
C SER A 61 16.57 -11.08 -3.75
N LYS A 62 16.68 -11.33 -2.43
CA LYS A 62 17.53 -12.39 -1.89
C LYS A 62 17.07 -13.78 -2.34
N ILE A 63 15.76 -14.03 -2.34
CA ILE A 63 15.19 -15.31 -2.75
C ILE A 63 15.42 -15.53 -4.25
N VAL A 64 15.13 -14.52 -5.07
CA VAL A 64 15.34 -14.59 -6.53
C VAL A 64 16.81 -14.90 -6.86
N ALA A 65 17.75 -14.22 -6.22
CA ALA A 65 19.18 -14.46 -6.42
C ALA A 65 19.64 -15.89 -6.05
N ILE A 66 18.93 -16.57 -5.14
CA ILE A 66 19.20 -17.97 -4.79
C ILE A 66 18.65 -18.90 -5.86
N ILE A 67 17.48 -18.60 -6.42
CA ILE A 67 16.82 -19.41 -7.45
C ILE A 67 17.61 -19.36 -8.76
N GLU A 68 18.09 -18.18 -9.20
CA GLU A 68 18.85 -18.03 -10.45
C GLU A 68 20.21 -18.75 -10.45
N ARG A 69 20.74 -19.10 -9.27
CA ARG A 69 22.02 -19.81 -9.13
C ARG A 69 21.88 -21.33 -9.14
N LYS A 70 20.66 -21.86 -9.27
CA LYS A 70 20.36 -23.28 -9.21
C LYS A 70 19.86 -23.79 -10.55
#